data_AF-A0A2V8XG54-F1
#
_entry.id   AF-A0A2V8XG54-F1
#
_cell.length_a   1.000
_cell.length_b   1.000
_cell.length_c   1.000
_cell.angle_alpha   90.00
_cell.angle_beta   90.00
_cell.angle_gamma   90.00
#
_symmetry.space_group_name_H-M   'P 1'
#
loop_
_entity.id
_entity.type
_entity.pdbx_description
1 polymer ?
#
loop_
_entity_poly.entity_id
_entity_poly.type
_entity_poly.pdbx_seq_one_letter_code
_entity_poly.pdbx_strand_id
1 'polypeptide(L)'
;MNISETRKAFLRCSLAFLFAFFLLSPSVRPQGNQGTIEGIVVDPSGAALPGAKLTGTNDATGIRFQTTSDSNGLFTFPVLPVGTYTIEVEHPGFAKLTQKNIALSVGARLNLSLSLSVAGQTQSVTVTDEPPIVETTRSQVSSTVNDVAIENLPTNGRNFINFVLLTPGVTLDVRGGDISFAGQRGTLNSLIVDGSDNNNTFFGQSVGRTGSGRAPYQFSEDAVQEFQVNSNSYSAELGHAGGAVINVVTKSGTNNFHGAAFEFFRDQSLNANDPINKIKGLRKSPYHFNQFGGDLGGPVIREKLFFFFDYDGQRNTLPNLVFLPVTPPATPTANQQTAIAYLQARAGSWIRTQNQNVYLGKADWRLGNNELLSVRYNSQRFVGAGFENGGPQNSSEHTGASDVTTDTLSGSLTSTISSAMVNVARAAYARDNEPGLANSINPEATVREGGVTDLVVGRNFFSPRFTNIHRGEVGDTLSLTHGRHAIKTGMNILVDKIANFFPGNFSGAYVFNSLEGFGCNLNGGGAACFTGPDAS
;
A
#
# COMPACT_ATOMS: atom_id res chain seq x y z
N MET A 1 16.56 -21.66 34.95
CA MET A 1 17.52 -20.85 34.16
C MET A 1 16.70 -19.80 33.40
N ASN A 2 16.97 -18.50 33.59
CA ASN A 2 15.97 -17.46 33.33
C ASN A 2 15.99 -16.95 31.87
N ILE A 3 14.99 -17.35 31.07
CA ILE A 3 14.94 -17.15 29.61
C ILE A 3 14.81 -15.66 29.21
N SER A 4 14.35 -14.79 30.11
CA SER A 4 14.21 -13.35 29.83
C SER A 4 15.55 -12.61 29.78
N GLU A 5 16.51 -12.98 30.63
CA GLU A 5 17.82 -12.32 30.69
C GLU A 5 18.73 -12.74 29.53
N THR A 6 18.73 -14.02 29.14
CA THR A 6 19.43 -14.46 27.93
C THR A 6 18.89 -13.81 26.66
N ARG A 7 17.58 -13.55 26.57
CA ARG A 7 16.99 -12.80 25.44
C ARG A 7 17.47 -11.34 25.38
N LYS A 8 17.57 -10.65 26.52
CA LYS A 8 18.09 -9.27 26.58
C LYS A 8 19.59 -9.21 26.26
N ALA A 9 20.37 -10.16 26.76
CA ALA A 9 21.80 -10.28 26.47
C ALA A 9 22.05 -10.55 24.99
N PHE A 10 21.31 -11.48 24.38
CA PHE A 10 21.41 -11.77 22.95
C PHE A 10 21.06 -10.53 22.12
N LEU A 11 19.97 -9.82 22.45
CA LEU A 11 19.57 -8.59 21.75
C LEU A 11 20.64 -7.49 21.83
N ARG A 12 21.29 -7.30 22.99
CA ARG A 12 22.38 -6.33 23.17
C ARG A 12 23.65 -6.73 22.41
N CYS A 13 24.04 -8.00 22.45
CA CYS A 13 25.17 -8.50 21.65
C CYS A 13 24.90 -8.42 20.15
N SER A 14 23.69 -8.73 19.69
CA SER A 14 23.29 -8.56 18.29
C SER A 14 23.34 -7.09 17.84
N LEU A 15 22.86 -6.14 18.66
CA LEU A 15 22.98 -4.70 18.36
C LEU A 15 24.46 -4.26 18.25
N ALA A 16 25.30 -4.68 19.19
CA ALA A 16 26.73 -4.35 19.17
C ALA A 16 27.46 -4.99 17.97
N PHE A 17 27.10 -6.22 17.59
CA PHE A 17 27.67 -6.90 16.43
C PHE A 17 27.19 -6.27 15.11
N LEU A 18 25.92 -5.85 15.01
CA LEU A 18 25.43 -5.05 13.88
C LEU A 18 26.20 -3.72 13.76
N PHE A 19 26.41 -3.01 14.86
CA PHE A 19 27.12 -1.73 14.88
C PHE A 19 28.60 -1.88 14.49
N ALA A 20 29.24 -2.99 14.85
CA ALA A 20 30.60 -3.31 14.43
C ALA A 20 30.68 -3.74 12.94
N PHE A 21 29.69 -4.48 12.44
CA PHE A 21 29.62 -4.88 11.02
C PHE A 21 29.34 -3.68 10.09
N PHE A 22 28.72 -2.63 10.62
CA PHE A 22 28.44 -1.35 9.95
C PHE A 22 29.69 -0.57 9.51
N LEU A 23 30.87 -0.86 10.08
CA LEU A 23 32.09 -0.07 9.88
C LEU A 23 33.07 -0.64 8.83
N LEU A 24 32.81 -1.83 8.26
CA LEU A 24 33.85 -2.60 7.53
C LEU A 24 33.40 -3.28 6.22
N SER A 25 32.21 -3.02 5.70
CA SER A 25 31.65 -3.74 4.52
C SER A 25 31.46 -2.84 3.28
N PRO A 26 32.19 -3.07 2.16
CA PRO A 26 31.84 -2.52 0.85
C PRO A 26 30.90 -3.44 0.02
N SER A 27 30.07 -2.85 -0.89
CA SER A 27 29.22 -3.48 -1.96
C SER A 27 27.78 -3.95 -1.55
N VAL A 28 26.67 -3.97 -2.34
CA VAL A 28 26.34 -3.67 -3.78
C VAL A 28 24.86 -3.14 -3.99
N ARG A 29 24.68 -2.00 -4.67
CA ARG A 29 23.46 -1.42 -5.37
C ARG A 29 22.13 -1.17 -4.52
N PRO A 30 21.01 -0.56 -5.04
CA PRO A 30 20.73 0.91 -5.11
C PRO A 30 19.39 1.49 -4.47
N GLN A 31 18.79 2.64 -4.90
CA GLN A 31 17.70 3.50 -4.27
C GLN A 31 16.35 3.62 -5.06
N GLY A 32 15.18 3.43 -4.44
CA GLY A 32 13.86 3.46 -5.14
C GLY A 32 13.06 4.78 -5.29
N ASN A 33 12.99 5.68 -4.29
CA ASN A 33 11.85 6.62 -4.16
C ASN A 33 12.18 8.12 -4.34
N GLN A 34 13.14 8.46 -5.19
CA GLN A 34 13.54 9.85 -5.47
C GLN A 34 13.81 10.03 -6.96
N GLY A 35 13.94 11.29 -7.41
CA GLY A 35 14.31 11.64 -8.78
C GLY A 35 15.78 12.07 -8.90
N THR A 36 16.25 12.16 -10.15
CA THR A 36 17.58 12.66 -10.51
C THR A 36 17.44 13.76 -11.57
N ILE A 37 18.15 14.87 -11.40
CA ILE A 37 18.34 15.88 -12.46
C ILE A 37 19.83 15.93 -12.78
N GLU A 38 20.19 15.69 -14.03
CA GLU A 38 21.57 15.77 -14.53
C GLU A 38 21.61 16.49 -15.87
N GLY A 39 22.80 16.71 -16.42
CA GLY A 39 22.92 17.40 -17.69
C GLY A 39 24.32 17.88 -18.00
N ILE A 40 24.40 18.80 -18.96
CA ILE A 40 25.62 19.50 -19.36
C ILE A 40 25.42 21.01 -19.31
N VAL A 41 26.45 21.73 -18.89
CA VAL A 41 26.54 23.19 -18.96
C VAL A 41 27.51 23.57 -20.08
N VAL A 42 27.06 24.41 -21.00
CA VAL A 42 27.82 24.85 -22.19
C VAL A 42 27.76 26.36 -22.40
N ASP A 43 28.70 26.87 -23.19
CA ASP A 43 28.71 28.23 -23.71
C ASP A 43 27.95 28.35 -25.06
N PRO A 44 27.78 29.55 -25.64
CA PRO A 44 27.07 29.73 -26.91
C PRO A 44 27.76 29.10 -28.14
N SER A 45 29.02 28.64 -28.02
CA SER A 45 29.72 27.89 -29.06
C SER A 45 29.55 26.37 -28.91
N GLY A 46 28.90 25.92 -27.84
CA GLY A 46 28.74 24.50 -27.48
C GLY A 46 29.94 23.94 -26.70
N ALA A 47 30.88 24.78 -26.25
CA ALA A 47 32.01 24.34 -25.43
C ALA A 47 31.55 24.10 -23.98
N ALA A 48 32.06 23.04 -23.36
CA ALA A 48 31.74 22.69 -21.98
C ALA A 48 32.25 23.76 -20.99
N LEU A 49 31.41 24.10 -20.00
CA LEU A 49 31.74 25.05 -18.93
C LEU A 49 32.01 24.30 -17.60
N PRO A 50 33.27 24.05 -17.24
CA PRO A 50 33.63 23.38 -16.00
C PRO A 50 33.58 24.31 -14.79
N GLY A 51 33.16 23.81 -13.62
CA GLY A 51 33.09 24.60 -12.39
C GLY A 51 31.95 25.62 -12.36
N ALA A 52 30.99 25.55 -13.29
CA ALA A 52 29.74 26.28 -13.18
C ALA A 52 29.00 25.82 -11.93
N LYS A 53 28.49 26.76 -11.13
CA LYS A 53 27.75 26.49 -9.90
C LYS A 53 26.27 26.36 -10.24
N LEU A 54 25.66 25.26 -9.85
CA LEU A 54 24.23 25.02 -10.02
C LEU A 54 23.51 25.02 -8.67
N THR A 55 22.36 25.68 -8.60
CA THR A 55 21.46 25.65 -7.45
C THR A 55 20.07 25.22 -7.91
N GLY A 56 19.63 24.04 -7.49
CA GLY A 56 18.27 23.56 -7.70
C GLY A 56 17.40 23.90 -6.48
N THR A 57 16.33 24.65 -6.68
CA THR A 57 15.38 25.03 -5.63
C THR A 57 14.07 24.28 -5.86
N ASN A 58 13.59 23.54 -4.84
CA ASN A 58 12.25 22.95 -4.86
C ASN A 58 11.22 24.08 -4.63
N ASP A 59 10.35 24.32 -5.61
CA ASP A 59 9.52 25.53 -5.64
C ASP A 59 8.45 25.57 -4.53
N ALA A 60 8.01 24.41 -4.03
CA ALA A 60 7.02 24.31 -2.96
C ALA A 60 7.61 24.54 -1.55
N THR A 61 8.86 24.14 -1.32
CA THR A 61 9.51 24.17 0.01
C THR A 61 10.61 25.22 0.13
N GLY A 62 11.09 25.80 -0.97
CA GLY A 62 12.25 26.70 -1.00
C GLY A 62 13.58 26.01 -0.68
N ILE A 63 13.59 24.68 -0.46
CA ILE A 63 14.82 23.94 -0.16
C ILE A 63 15.74 23.98 -1.38
N ARG A 64 17.00 24.37 -1.13
CA ARG A 64 18.05 24.51 -2.15
C ARG A 64 19.08 23.40 -2.04
N PHE A 65 19.32 22.74 -3.16
CA PHE A 65 20.35 21.75 -3.41
C PHE A 65 21.43 22.38 -4.30
N GLN A 66 22.70 22.03 -4.11
CA GLN A 66 23.82 22.64 -4.83
C GLN A 66 24.77 21.59 -5.39
N THR A 67 25.26 21.83 -6.60
CA THR A 67 26.29 21.02 -7.26
C THR A 67 27.14 21.90 -8.19
N THR A 68 28.16 21.33 -8.80
CA THR A 68 29.08 22.03 -9.72
C THR A 68 29.33 21.16 -10.95
N SER A 69 29.48 21.77 -12.13
CA SER A 69 29.86 21.01 -13.33
C SER A 69 31.31 20.50 -13.28
N ASP A 70 31.55 19.32 -13.85
CA ASP A 70 32.85 18.66 -13.95
C ASP A 70 33.71 19.23 -15.10
N SER A 71 34.88 18.63 -15.35
CA SER A 71 35.78 19.03 -16.46
C SER A 71 35.19 18.86 -17.87
N ASN A 72 34.08 18.13 -18.02
CA ASN A 72 33.31 17.96 -19.25
C ASN A 72 32.05 18.83 -19.28
N GLY A 73 31.86 19.73 -18.29
CA GLY A 73 30.65 20.52 -18.14
C GLY A 73 29.46 19.74 -17.56
N LEU A 74 29.63 18.46 -17.21
CA LEU A 74 28.55 17.60 -16.73
C LEU A 74 28.21 17.88 -15.28
N PHE A 75 26.93 17.87 -14.92
CA PHE A 75 26.47 18.04 -13.54
C PHE A 75 25.42 16.99 -13.17
N THR A 76 25.21 16.82 -11.86
CA THR A 76 24.15 15.94 -11.34
C THR A 76 23.67 16.39 -9.96
N PHE A 77 22.37 16.35 -9.77
CA PHE A 77 21.65 16.26 -8.51
C PHE A 77 21.13 14.83 -8.41
N PRO A 78 21.92 13.89 -7.82
CA PRO A 78 21.64 12.46 -7.96
C PRO A 78 20.40 12.01 -7.17
N VAL A 79 19.95 12.82 -6.21
CA VAL A 79 18.97 12.45 -5.19
C VAL A 79 18.16 13.71 -4.85
N LEU A 80 16.95 13.81 -5.40
CA LEU A 80 16.02 14.91 -5.14
C LEU A 80 14.62 14.36 -4.79
N PRO A 81 13.92 14.96 -3.82
CA PRO A 81 12.48 14.75 -3.62
C PRO A 81 11.67 14.99 -4.90
N VAL A 82 10.50 14.37 -4.99
CA VAL A 82 9.53 14.66 -6.05
C VAL A 82 9.01 16.10 -5.93
N GLY A 83 8.85 16.78 -7.06
CA GLY A 83 8.24 18.11 -7.13
C GLY A 83 8.74 18.94 -8.31
N THR A 84 8.34 20.21 -8.33
CA THR A 84 8.79 21.18 -9.34
C THR A 84 10.02 21.93 -8.86
N TYR A 85 10.98 22.12 -9.76
CA TYR A 85 12.26 22.75 -9.50
C TYR A 85 12.53 23.96 -10.39
N THR A 86 13.14 24.98 -9.79
CA THR A 86 13.88 26.04 -10.47
C THR A 86 15.38 25.74 -10.39
N ILE A 87 16.05 25.61 -11.53
CA ILE A 87 17.51 25.45 -11.64
C ILE A 87 18.15 26.79 -12.01
N GLU A 88 19.11 27.23 -11.19
CA GLU A 88 19.94 28.40 -11.46
C GLU A 88 21.38 28.00 -11.76
N VAL A 89 22.01 28.59 -12.78
CA VAL A 89 23.42 28.37 -13.15
C VAL A 89 24.21 29.67 -13.15
N GLU A 90 25.37 29.64 -12.48
CA GLU A 90 26.28 30.78 -12.32
C GLU A 90 27.71 30.36 -12.72
N HIS A 91 28.33 31.07 -13.67
CA HIS A 91 29.75 30.91 -14.03
C HIS A 91 30.39 32.29 -14.28
N PRO A 92 31.63 32.56 -13.81
CA PRO A 92 32.33 33.81 -14.09
C PRO A 92 32.41 34.12 -15.59
N GLY A 93 32.15 35.37 -15.98
CA GLY A 93 32.14 35.80 -17.40
C GLY A 93 30.82 35.56 -18.15
N PHE A 94 29.85 34.89 -17.54
CA PHE A 94 28.56 34.57 -18.15
C PHE A 94 27.38 35.21 -17.40
N ALA A 95 26.29 35.45 -18.14
CA ALA A 95 25.00 35.83 -17.57
C ALA A 95 24.40 34.67 -16.77
N LYS A 96 23.74 34.98 -15.66
CA LYS A 96 23.03 33.98 -14.85
C LYS A 96 21.85 33.41 -15.64
N LEU A 97 21.80 32.08 -15.74
CA LEU A 97 20.67 31.34 -16.30
C LEU A 97 19.74 30.89 -15.18
N THR A 98 18.44 31.07 -15.35
CA THR A 98 17.40 30.55 -14.47
C THR A 98 16.36 29.81 -15.32
N GLN A 99 16.27 28.50 -15.18
CA GLN A 99 15.25 27.66 -15.81
C GLN A 99 14.23 27.24 -14.76
N LYS A 100 12.94 27.47 -15.04
CA LYS A 100 11.83 27.22 -14.11
C LYS A 100 10.98 26.04 -14.56
N ASN A 101 10.04 25.63 -13.71
CA ASN A 101 8.98 24.66 -14.03
C ASN A 101 9.49 23.25 -14.38
N ILE A 102 10.66 22.84 -13.86
CA ILE A 102 11.21 21.50 -14.11
C ILE A 102 10.52 20.50 -13.18
N ALA A 103 9.48 19.84 -13.68
CA ALA A 103 8.72 18.83 -12.95
C ALA A 103 9.49 17.50 -12.87
N LEU A 104 9.81 17.06 -11.64
CA LEU A 104 10.55 15.83 -11.36
C LEU A 104 9.66 14.81 -10.65
N SER A 105 9.27 13.75 -11.37
CA SER A 105 8.53 12.60 -10.82
C SER A 105 9.44 11.52 -10.23
N VAL A 106 8.83 10.62 -9.45
CA VAL A 106 9.44 9.47 -8.79
C VAL A 106 10.13 8.55 -9.79
N GLY A 107 11.40 8.24 -9.50
CA GLY A 107 12.24 7.42 -10.36
C GLY A 107 12.57 8.03 -11.73
N ALA A 108 12.25 9.31 -11.98
CA ALA A 108 12.60 10.00 -13.21
C ALA A 108 14.05 10.50 -13.19
N ARG A 109 14.71 10.40 -14.35
CA ARG A 109 16.07 10.89 -14.58
C ARG A 109 16.08 11.93 -15.71
N LEU A 110 15.92 13.21 -15.34
CA LEU A 110 15.88 14.31 -16.30
C LEU A 110 17.30 14.66 -16.76
N ASN A 111 17.47 14.89 -18.07
CA ASN A 111 18.71 15.36 -18.67
C ASN A 111 18.51 16.77 -19.25
N LEU A 112 19.25 17.76 -18.74
CA LEU A 112 19.14 19.16 -19.15
C LEU A 112 20.36 19.60 -19.97
N SER A 113 20.12 20.42 -20.99
CA SER A 113 21.19 21.10 -21.75
C SER A 113 21.16 22.58 -21.42
N LEU A 114 22.10 23.05 -20.60
CA LEU A 114 22.10 24.39 -20.02
C LEU A 114 23.14 25.28 -20.72
N SER A 115 22.69 26.08 -21.68
CA SER A 115 23.55 27.03 -22.41
C SER A 115 23.55 28.40 -21.74
N LEU A 116 24.71 28.87 -21.27
CA LEU A 116 24.85 30.23 -20.73
C LEU A 116 25.17 31.24 -21.83
N SER A 117 24.63 32.44 -21.72
CA SER A 117 25.02 33.58 -22.57
C SER A 117 26.20 34.33 -21.97
N VAL A 118 27.09 34.88 -22.80
CA VAL A 118 28.20 35.75 -22.34
C VAL A 118 27.64 36.96 -21.59
N ALA A 119 28.30 37.39 -20.52
CA ALA A 119 27.83 38.50 -19.69
C ALA A 119 27.89 39.86 -20.43
N GLY A 120 26.72 40.34 -20.88
CA GLY A 120 26.48 41.77 -21.07
C GLY A 120 26.30 42.50 -19.73
N GLN A 121 26.01 43.82 -19.75
CA GLN A 121 25.71 44.59 -18.54
C GLN A 121 24.51 44.00 -17.79
N THR A 122 24.77 43.20 -16.74
CA THR A 122 23.81 42.64 -15.77
C THR A 122 22.42 42.29 -16.35
N GLN A 123 22.38 41.25 -17.19
CA GLN A 123 21.14 40.58 -17.57
C GLN A 123 21.12 39.16 -17.01
N SER A 124 19.96 38.73 -16.50
CA SER A 124 19.64 37.33 -16.22
C SER A 124 18.72 36.80 -17.31
N VAL A 125 18.95 35.56 -17.73
CA VAL A 125 18.09 34.88 -18.71
C VAL A 125 17.15 33.96 -17.94
N THR A 126 15.84 34.22 -18.00
CA THR A 126 14.82 33.33 -17.43
C THR A 126 14.12 32.57 -18.54
N VAL A 127 14.21 31.24 -18.51
CA VAL A 127 13.46 30.34 -19.40
C VAL A 127 12.24 29.81 -18.64
N THR A 128 11.05 30.03 -19.17
CA THR A 128 9.77 29.66 -18.53
C THR A 128 8.94 28.65 -19.33
N ASP A 129 9.24 28.45 -20.61
CA ASP A 129 8.32 27.88 -21.61
C ASP A 129 9.04 26.87 -22.54
N GLU A 130 9.87 26.01 -21.95
CA GLU A 130 10.52 24.90 -22.67
C GLU A 130 9.58 23.68 -22.70
N PRO A 131 9.50 22.93 -23.83
CA PRO A 131 8.64 21.74 -23.90
C PRO A 131 8.99 20.69 -22.82
N PRO A 132 8.02 19.86 -22.39
CA PRO A 132 8.24 18.87 -21.35
C PRO A 132 9.44 17.97 -21.64
N ILE A 133 10.38 17.90 -20.69
CA ILE A 133 11.63 17.15 -20.82
C ILE A 133 11.31 15.66 -20.94
N VAL A 134 11.57 15.08 -22.11
CA VAL A 134 11.38 13.65 -22.37
C VAL A 134 12.57 12.86 -21.80
N GLU A 135 12.28 11.86 -20.98
CA GLU A 135 13.29 10.96 -20.41
C GLU A 135 13.81 9.97 -21.46
N THR A 136 14.73 10.42 -22.31
CA THR A 136 15.31 9.64 -23.43
C THR A 136 16.24 8.51 -23.00
N THR A 137 16.58 8.40 -21.71
CA THR A 137 17.54 7.43 -21.17
C THR A 137 16.91 6.22 -20.48
N ARG A 138 15.58 6.19 -20.32
CA ARG A 138 14.86 5.16 -19.58
C ARG A 138 14.76 3.84 -20.38
N SER A 139 15.27 2.76 -19.80
CA SER A 139 15.22 1.40 -20.38
C SER A 139 14.08 0.51 -19.85
N GLN A 140 13.41 0.92 -18.77
CA GLN A 140 12.34 0.15 -18.12
C GLN A 140 10.94 0.53 -18.64
N VAL A 141 10.07 -0.48 -18.81
CA VAL A 141 8.63 -0.24 -19.07
C VAL A 141 7.99 0.21 -17.77
N SER A 142 7.52 1.45 -17.76
CA SER A 142 6.96 2.07 -16.58
C SER A 142 5.86 3.07 -16.92
N SER A 143 4.98 3.33 -15.97
CA SER A 143 3.92 4.34 -16.09
C SER A 143 3.80 5.09 -14.76
N THR A 144 3.78 6.42 -14.83
CA THR A 144 3.54 7.27 -13.66
C THR A 144 2.07 7.66 -13.64
N VAL A 145 1.40 7.44 -12.51
CA VAL A 145 0.09 8.01 -12.23
C VAL A 145 0.33 9.18 -11.29
N ASN A 146 0.12 10.39 -11.81
CA ASN A 146 0.40 11.64 -11.09
C ASN A 146 -0.80 12.11 -10.25
N ASP A 147 -0.57 13.14 -9.45
CA ASP A 147 -1.57 13.89 -8.69
C ASP A 147 -2.84 14.21 -9.49
N VAL A 148 -2.71 14.79 -10.69
CA VAL A 148 -3.84 15.15 -11.55
C VAL A 148 -4.68 13.91 -11.92
N ALA A 149 -4.05 12.78 -12.21
CA ALA A 149 -4.76 11.54 -12.51
C ALA A 149 -5.45 10.96 -11.25
N ILE A 150 -4.80 11.00 -10.10
CA ILE A 150 -5.36 10.55 -8.81
C ILE A 150 -6.59 11.39 -8.43
N GLU A 151 -6.52 12.71 -8.58
CA GLU A 151 -7.58 13.64 -8.17
C GLU A 151 -8.79 13.65 -9.13
N ASN A 152 -8.58 13.44 -10.44
CA ASN A 152 -9.63 13.61 -11.45
C ASN A 152 -10.24 12.30 -11.98
N LEU A 153 -9.62 11.14 -11.75
CA LEU A 153 -10.15 9.86 -12.24
C LEU A 153 -11.06 9.19 -11.21
N PRO A 154 -12.30 8.81 -11.57
CA PRO A 154 -13.21 8.18 -10.63
C PRO A 154 -12.78 6.73 -10.35
N THR A 155 -12.57 6.40 -9.07
CA THR A 155 -12.35 5.02 -8.61
C THR A 155 -13.39 4.62 -7.55
N ASN A 156 -13.82 3.36 -7.61
CA ASN A 156 -14.85 2.85 -6.71
C ASN A 156 -14.25 2.53 -5.33
N GLY A 157 -14.54 3.37 -4.33
CA GLY A 157 -14.06 3.21 -2.95
C GLY A 157 -12.68 3.78 -2.67
N ARG A 158 -12.21 4.73 -3.50
CA ARG A 158 -10.97 5.53 -3.32
C ARG A 158 -9.74 4.73 -2.89
N ASN A 159 -9.57 3.56 -3.49
CA ASN A 159 -8.32 2.84 -3.41
C ASN A 159 -7.45 3.24 -4.61
N PHE A 160 -6.44 4.08 -4.35
CA PHE A 160 -5.50 4.60 -5.35
C PHE A 160 -4.83 3.49 -6.17
N ILE A 161 -4.65 2.29 -5.59
CA ILE A 161 -3.98 1.18 -6.28
C ILE A 161 -4.78 0.70 -7.50
N ASN A 162 -6.09 0.97 -7.57
CA ASN A 162 -6.92 0.66 -8.73
C ASN A 162 -6.51 1.46 -9.99
N PHE A 163 -5.89 2.64 -9.85
CA PHE A 163 -5.42 3.41 -11.01
C PHE A 163 -4.28 2.70 -11.77
N VAL A 164 -3.60 1.74 -11.14
CA VAL A 164 -2.62 0.86 -11.79
C VAL A 164 -3.25 0.06 -12.95
N LEU A 165 -4.57 -0.23 -12.90
CA LEU A 165 -5.32 -0.91 -13.96
C LEU A 165 -5.38 -0.12 -15.29
N LEU A 166 -4.99 1.15 -15.29
CA LEU A 166 -4.83 1.97 -16.50
C LEU A 166 -3.53 1.65 -17.25
N THR A 167 -2.62 0.89 -16.64
CA THR A 167 -1.36 0.44 -17.26
C THR A 167 -1.63 -0.76 -18.18
N PRO A 168 -1.13 -0.78 -19.42
CA PRO A 168 -1.30 -1.92 -20.33
C PRO A 168 -0.77 -3.24 -19.75
N GLY A 169 -1.53 -4.33 -19.96
CA GLY A 169 -1.15 -5.67 -19.47
C GLY A 169 -1.45 -5.92 -17.99
N VAL A 170 -2.17 -5.01 -17.33
CA VAL A 170 -2.62 -5.16 -15.94
C VAL A 170 -4.10 -5.54 -15.87
N THR A 171 -4.44 -6.47 -14.98
CA THR A 171 -5.81 -6.89 -14.69
C THR A 171 -6.02 -7.11 -13.19
N LEU A 172 -7.24 -7.40 -12.76
CA LEU A 172 -7.49 -7.94 -11.42
C LEU A 172 -7.24 -9.46 -11.40
N ASP A 173 -6.60 -9.94 -10.34
CA ASP A 173 -6.42 -11.36 -10.03
C ASP A 173 -7.77 -11.98 -9.67
N VAL A 174 -8.10 -13.09 -10.34
CA VAL A 174 -9.36 -13.83 -10.22
C VAL A 174 -9.64 -14.33 -8.79
N ARG A 175 -8.64 -14.32 -7.90
CA ARG A 175 -8.73 -14.83 -6.52
C ARG A 175 -9.28 -13.82 -5.51
N GLY A 176 -9.57 -12.57 -5.89
CA GLY A 176 -10.30 -11.65 -5.01
C GLY A 176 -9.94 -10.17 -5.02
N GLY A 177 -9.20 -9.67 -6.02
CA GLY A 177 -8.97 -8.22 -6.19
C GLY A 177 -7.52 -7.73 -6.06
N ASP A 178 -6.54 -8.63 -5.87
CA ASP A 178 -5.13 -8.26 -6.07
C ASP A 178 -4.89 -7.88 -7.55
N ILE A 179 -3.79 -7.18 -7.83
CA ILE A 179 -3.46 -6.74 -9.19
C ILE A 179 -2.59 -7.77 -9.90
N SER A 180 -2.98 -8.28 -11.06
CA SER A 180 -2.16 -9.16 -11.90
C SER A 180 -1.42 -8.34 -12.97
N PHE A 181 -0.12 -8.57 -13.11
CA PHE A 181 0.73 -7.98 -14.15
C PHE A 181 1.18 -9.06 -15.13
N ALA A 182 0.87 -8.89 -16.43
CA ALA A 182 1.28 -9.82 -17.48
C ALA A 182 0.96 -11.30 -17.19
N GLY A 183 -0.14 -11.56 -16.48
CA GLY A 183 -0.56 -12.92 -16.06
C GLY A 183 0.13 -13.47 -14.81
N GLN A 184 1.01 -12.72 -14.15
CA GLN A 184 1.57 -13.09 -12.85
C GLN A 184 0.53 -12.98 -11.73
N ARG A 185 0.68 -13.81 -10.70
CA ARG A 185 -0.14 -13.76 -9.48
C ARG A 185 0.02 -12.40 -8.81
N GLY A 186 -1.07 -11.78 -8.37
CA GLY A 186 -0.97 -10.47 -7.71
C GLY A 186 -0.24 -10.48 -6.38
N THR A 187 -0.13 -11.66 -5.76
CA THR A 187 0.70 -11.94 -4.59
C THR A 187 2.22 -12.02 -4.89
N LEU A 188 2.66 -11.56 -6.07
CA LEU A 188 4.06 -11.46 -6.48
C LEU A 188 4.47 -10.01 -6.82
N ASN A 189 3.60 -9.04 -6.57
CA ASN A 189 3.97 -7.63 -6.70
C ASN A 189 4.63 -7.12 -5.43
N SER A 190 5.41 -6.05 -5.57
CA SER A 190 5.98 -5.30 -4.45
C SER A 190 5.35 -3.91 -4.38
N LEU A 191 4.87 -3.52 -3.20
CA LEU A 191 4.45 -2.16 -2.89
C LEU A 191 5.53 -1.50 -2.01
N ILE A 192 6.12 -0.42 -2.50
CA ILE A 192 7.11 0.40 -1.79
C ILE A 192 6.51 1.78 -1.56
N VAL A 193 6.56 2.30 -0.34
CA VAL A 193 5.97 3.61 0.01
C VAL A 193 7.01 4.46 0.71
N ASP A 194 7.38 5.61 0.12
CA ASP A 194 8.46 6.52 0.55
C ASP A 194 9.83 5.86 0.82
N GLY A 195 10.11 4.73 0.15
CA GLY A 195 11.39 4.03 0.22
C GLY A 195 11.46 2.87 1.21
N SER A 196 10.31 2.48 1.78
CA SER A 196 10.18 1.32 2.68
C SER A 196 9.26 0.25 2.11
N ASP A 197 9.58 -1.01 2.36
CA ASP A 197 8.81 -2.16 1.92
C ASP A 197 7.47 -2.27 2.67
N ASN A 198 6.38 -2.33 1.91
CA ASN A 198 5.01 -2.46 2.42
C ASN A 198 4.35 -3.78 1.95
N ASN A 199 5.11 -4.88 1.93
CA ASN A 199 4.66 -6.22 1.52
C ASN A 199 4.43 -7.18 2.70
N ASN A 200 3.20 -7.65 2.94
CA ASN A 200 2.89 -8.72 3.89
C ASN A 200 3.50 -10.06 3.42
N THR A 201 4.57 -10.51 4.07
CA THR A 201 5.33 -11.73 3.70
C THR A 201 4.62 -13.05 3.98
N PHE A 202 3.54 -13.07 4.75
CA PHE A 202 2.77 -14.28 5.00
C PHE A 202 1.73 -14.55 3.90
N PHE A 203 1.05 -13.49 3.43
CA PHE A 203 0.03 -13.59 2.38
C PHE A 203 0.52 -13.20 0.98
N GLY A 204 1.69 -12.56 0.87
CA GLY A 204 2.27 -12.06 -0.38
C GLY A 204 1.60 -10.78 -0.92
N GLN A 205 0.83 -10.08 -0.10
CA GLN A 205 0.06 -8.88 -0.46
C GLN A 205 0.72 -7.62 0.11
N SER A 206 0.02 -6.48 0.11
CA SER A 206 0.43 -5.34 0.93
C SER A 206 0.17 -5.59 2.43
N VAL A 207 0.89 -4.90 3.31
CA VAL A 207 0.61 -4.89 4.77
C VAL A 207 -0.83 -4.39 5.01
N GLY A 208 -1.49 -4.85 6.08
CA GLY A 208 -2.92 -4.63 6.29
C GLY A 208 -3.82 -5.48 5.38
N ARG A 209 -3.23 -6.36 4.57
CA ARG A 209 -3.89 -7.38 3.73
C ARG A 209 -4.92 -6.78 2.75
N THR A 210 -4.63 -5.60 2.24
CA THR A 210 -5.45 -4.92 1.22
C THR A 210 -5.33 -5.66 -0.11
N GLY A 211 -6.39 -5.63 -0.93
CA GLY A 211 -6.48 -6.40 -2.19
C GLY A 211 -7.11 -7.79 -2.06
N SER A 212 -7.04 -8.47 -0.90
CA SER A 212 -7.71 -9.78 -0.66
C SER A 212 -9.25 -9.75 -0.56
N GLY A 213 -9.88 -8.66 -1.01
CA GLY A 213 -11.28 -8.38 -0.71
C GLY A 213 -11.56 -8.23 0.80
N ARG A 214 -10.54 -7.93 1.62
CA ARG A 214 -10.68 -7.69 3.07
C ARG A 214 -10.77 -6.22 3.45
N ALA A 215 -9.67 -5.67 3.95
CA ALA A 215 -9.57 -4.24 4.21
C ALA A 215 -9.41 -3.52 2.86
N PRO A 216 -10.13 -2.41 2.62
CA PRO A 216 -10.20 -1.84 1.28
C PRO A 216 -8.91 -1.14 0.84
N TYR A 217 -8.16 -0.51 1.75
CA TYR A 217 -6.89 0.21 1.51
C TYR A 217 -6.17 0.50 2.84
N GLN A 218 -4.86 0.80 2.81
CA GLN A 218 -4.04 1.14 3.99
C GLN A 218 -3.73 2.65 4.05
N PHE A 219 -3.68 3.31 2.90
CA PHE A 219 -3.41 4.73 2.72
C PHE A 219 -4.63 5.36 2.05
N SER A 220 -4.98 6.57 2.47
CA SER A 220 -5.93 7.44 1.77
C SER A 220 -5.44 7.73 0.35
N GLU A 221 -6.37 7.93 -0.58
CA GLU A 221 -6.09 8.42 -1.92
C GLU A 221 -5.45 9.81 -1.88
N ASP A 222 -5.96 10.71 -1.04
CA ASP A 222 -5.49 12.10 -0.92
C ASP A 222 -4.10 12.20 -0.30
N ALA A 223 -3.65 11.18 0.44
CA ALA A 223 -2.31 11.10 0.98
C ALA A 223 -1.24 10.72 -0.05
N VAL A 224 -1.64 10.24 -1.24
CA VAL A 224 -0.71 9.88 -2.33
C VAL A 224 -0.45 11.11 -3.20
N GLN A 225 0.82 11.39 -3.46
CA GLN A 225 1.23 12.45 -4.39
C GLN A 225 1.26 11.92 -5.82
N GLU A 226 1.96 10.81 -6.02
CA GLU A 226 2.03 10.07 -7.27
C GLU A 226 2.60 8.68 -7.02
N PHE A 227 2.51 7.80 -8.03
CA PHE A 227 3.23 6.53 -8.00
C PHE A 227 3.72 6.10 -9.38
N GLN A 228 4.85 5.42 -9.40
CA GLN A 228 5.42 4.78 -10.59
C GLN A 228 5.16 3.28 -10.54
N VAL A 229 4.59 2.75 -11.62
CA VAL A 229 4.40 1.33 -11.86
C VAL A 229 5.53 0.84 -12.74
N ASN A 230 6.33 -0.11 -12.29
CA ASN A 230 7.41 -0.73 -13.07
C ASN A 230 7.10 -2.22 -13.29
N SER A 231 6.74 -2.59 -14.53
CA SER A 231 6.22 -3.93 -14.86
C SER A 231 7.24 -4.89 -15.44
N ASN A 232 8.41 -4.40 -15.88
CA ASN A 232 9.52 -5.22 -16.36
C ASN A 232 10.83 -4.43 -16.31
N SER A 233 11.96 -5.14 -16.21
CA SER A 233 13.32 -4.59 -16.27
C SER A 233 13.58 -3.47 -15.25
N TYR A 234 12.87 -3.52 -14.12
CA TYR A 234 13.09 -2.65 -12.99
C TYR A 234 14.47 -2.91 -12.38
N SER A 235 15.06 -1.82 -11.88
CA SER A 235 16.36 -1.83 -11.21
C SER A 235 16.34 -2.70 -9.95
N ALA A 236 17.50 -3.27 -9.58
CA ALA A 236 17.65 -4.13 -8.41
C ALA A 236 17.35 -3.45 -7.05
N GLU A 237 17.14 -2.12 -7.02
CA GLU A 237 16.60 -1.41 -5.84
C GLU A 237 15.11 -1.68 -5.60
N LEU A 238 14.38 -1.93 -6.68
CA LEU A 238 12.96 -2.22 -6.70
C LEU A 238 12.82 -3.74 -6.61
N GLY A 239 13.08 -4.26 -5.42
CA GLY A 239 13.13 -5.70 -5.13
C GLY A 239 11.79 -6.31 -4.72
N HIS A 240 11.87 -7.58 -4.30
CA HIS A 240 10.79 -8.35 -3.68
C HIS A 240 9.53 -8.60 -4.53
N ALA A 241 9.56 -8.25 -5.83
CA ALA A 241 8.54 -8.60 -6.81
C ALA A 241 9.00 -9.68 -7.80
N GLY A 242 8.11 -10.62 -8.12
CA GLY A 242 8.14 -11.47 -9.32
C GLY A 242 7.12 -11.05 -10.39
N GLY A 243 6.22 -10.12 -10.08
CA GLY A 243 5.27 -9.48 -11.01
C GLY A 243 5.72 -8.07 -11.38
N ALA A 244 5.30 -7.07 -10.61
CA ALA A 244 5.69 -5.68 -10.80
C ALA A 244 5.99 -4.97 -9.47
N VAL A 245 6.65 -3.82 -9.55
CA VAL A 245 6.87 -2.93 -8.40
C VAL A 245 6.03 -1.66 -8.54
N ILE A 246 5.22 -1.38 -7.54
CA ILE A 246 4.42 -0.16 -7.40
C ILE A 246 5.14 0.72 -6.38
N ASN A 247 5.66 1.85 -6.85
CA ASN A 247 6.56 2.74 -6.13
C ASN A 247 5.83 4.05 -5.81
N VAL A 248 5.40 4.21 -4.56
CA VAL A 248 4.50 5.28 -4.11
C VAL A 248 5.26 6.37 -3.37
N VAL A 249 4.91 7.62 -3.63
CA VAL A 249 5.34 8.81 -2.87
C VAL A 249 4.12 9.44 -2.23
N THR A 250 4.19 9.68 -0.92
CA THR A 250 3.11 10.34 -0.17
C THR A 250 3.29 11.85 -0.20
N LYS A 251 2.19 12.62 -0.10
CA LYS A 251 2.23 14.09 -0.05
C LYS A 251 3.05 14.58 1.15
N SER A 252 3.65 15.75 1.00
CA SER A 252 4.53 16.42 1.98
C SER A 252 4.08 17.86 2.19
N GLY A 253 4.44 18.45 3.34
CA GLY A 253 4.11 19.85 3.63
C GLY A 253 4.91 20.83 2.79
N THR A 254 4.37 22.04 2.58
CA THR A 254 4.98 23.10 1.77
C THR A 254 5.19 24.38 2.57
N ASN A 255 5.76 25.44 1.98
CA ASN A 255 5.84 26.76 2.63
C ASN A 255 4.49 27.47 2.81
N ASN A 256 3.41 26.91 2.28
CA ASN A 256 2.04 27.41 2.42
C ASN A 256 1.17 26.34 3.09
N PHE A 257 0.18 26.78 3.86
CA PHE A 257 -0.85 25.88 4.38
C PHE A 257 -1.82 25.53 3.25
N HIS A 258 -2.09 24.24 3.08
CA HIS A 258 -3.08 23.71 2.14
C HIS A 258 -3.70 22.43 2.72
N GLY A 259 -4.92 22.11 2.31
CA GLY A 259 -5.62 20.91 2.73
C GLY A 259 -7.03 20.86 2.15
N ALA A 260 -7.56 19.66 1.97
CA ALA A 260 -8.91 19.41 1.49
C ALA A 260 -9.77 18.70 2.55
N ALA A 261 -11.08 18.64 2.29
CA ALA A 261 -12.02 17.81 3.02
C ALA A 261 -13.03 17.21 2.02
N PHE A 262 -13.45 15.97 2.25
CA PHE A 262 -14.30 15.23 1.32
C PHE A 262 -15.35 14.36 2.01
N GLU A 263 -16.41 14.04 1.28
CA GLU A 263 -17.47 13.09 1.64
C GLU A 263 -18.01 12.43 0.36
N PHE A 264 -18.07 11.10 0.34
CA PHE A 264 -18.56 10.30 -0.76
C PHE A 264 -19.68 9.37 -0.26
N PHE A 265 -20.91 9.74 -0.60
CA PHE A 265 -22.13 9.07 -0.16
C PHE A 265 -22.71 8.16 -1.24
N ARG A 266 -23.03 6.91 -0.89
CA ARG A 266 -23.83 5.99 -1.72
C ARG A 266 -24.79 5.19 -0.85
N ASP A 267 -26.02 5.02 -1.32
CA ASP A 267 -27.07 4.36 -0.55
C ASP A 267 -28.03 3.61 -1.48
N GLN A 268 -28.67 2.56 -0.94
CA GLN A 268 -29.72 1.81 -1.62
C GLN A 268 -30.84 2.70 -2.19
N SER A 269 -31.14 3.85 -1.59
CA SER A 269 -32.12 4.82 -2.09
C SER A 269 -31.76 5.33 -3.49
N LEU A 270 -30.49 5.65 -3.72
CA LEU A 270 -29.95 6.18 -4.98
C LEU A 270 -29.70 5.09 -6.03
N ASN A 271 -29.40 3.86 -5.61
CA ASN A 271 -29.07 2.74 -6.51
C ASN A 271 -30.31 2.14 -7.19
N ALA A 272 -30.15 1.57 -8.39
CA ALA A 272 -31.18 0.71 -8.99
C ALA A 272 -31.37 -0.59 -8.18
N ASN A 273 -32.56 -1.19 -8.20
CA ASN A 273 -32.76 -2.52 -7.60
C ASN A 273 -32.13 -3.62 -8.48
N ASP A 274 -31.53 -4.60 -7.82
CA ASP A 274 -30.84 -5.74 -8.44
C ASP A 274 -31.79 -6.58 -9.34
N PRO A 275 -31.32 -7.11 -10.49
CA PRO A 275 -32.15 -7.94 -11.37
C PRO A 275 -32.76 -9.17 -10.69
N ILE A 276 -32.03 -9.86 -9.82
CA ILE A 276 -32.50 -11.04 -9.07
C ILE A 276 -33.59 -10.62 -8.08
N ASN A 277 -33.40 -9.49 -7.38
CA ASN A 277 -34.43 -8.94 -6.50
C ASN A 277 -35.71 -8.61 -7.28
N LYS A 278 -35.59 -7.96 -8.45
CA LYS A 278 -36.74 -7.66 -9.32
C LYS A 278 -37.49 -8.93 -9.76
N ILE A 279 -36.77 -9.95 -10.23
CA ILE A 279 -37.34 -11.24 -10.65
C ILE A 279 -38.08 -11.93 -9.48
N LYS A 280 -37.55 -11.83 -8.26
CA LYS A 280 -38.14 -12.41 -7.05
C LYS A 280 -39.19 -11.52 -6.35
N GLY A 281 -39.52 -10.35 -6.88
CA GLY A 281 -40.44 -9.40 -6.23
C GLY A 281 -39.91 -8.79 -4.93
N LEU A 282 -38.59 -8.83 -4.70
CA LEU A 282 -37.94 -8.37 -3.47
C LEU A 282 -37.58 -6.88 -3.53
N ARG A 283 -37.66 -6.22 -2.37
CA ARG A 283 -37.17 -4.84 -2.17
C ARG A 283 -35.65 -4.75 -2.38
N LYS A 284 -35.14 -3.52 -2.55
CA LYS A 284 -33.70 -3.25 -2.56
C LYS A 284 -33.05 -3.81 -1.29
N SER A 285 -31.88 -4.43 -1.45
CA SER A 285 -31.10 -4.96 -0.33
C SER A 285 -30.40 -3.81 0.41
N PRO A 286 -30.25 -3.88 1.75
CA PRO A 286 -29.54 -2.86 2.53
C PRO A 286 -28.13 -2.60 1.98
N TYR A 287 -27.88 -1.36 1.56
CA TYR A 287 -26.57 -0.89 1.11
C TYR A 287 -26.39 0.56 1.55
N HIS A 288 -25.28 0.84 2.23
CA HIS A 288 -24.92 2.17 2.69
C HIS A 288 -23.40 2.29 2.72
N PHE A 289 -22.84 3.33 2.09
CA PHE A 289 -21.41 3.56 1.97
C PHE A 289 -21.16 5.06 2.09
N ASN A 290 -20.53 5.47 3.20
CA ASN A 290 -19.98 6.81 3.36
C ASN A 290 -18.46 6.70 3.45
N GLN A 291 -17.76 7.58 2.76
CA GLN A 291 -16.30 7.69 2.87
C GLN A 291 -15.93 9.16 2.95
N PHE A 292 -15.34 9.55 4.06
CA PHE A 292 -15.14 10.95 4.42
C PHE A 292 -13.77 11.16 5.05
N GLY A 293 -13.25 12.37 4.93
CA GLY A 293 -11.89 12.62 5.35
C GLY A 293 -11.40 14.01 4.99
N GLY A 294 -10.10 14.18 5.09
CA GLY A 294 -9.41 15.40 4.73
C GLY A 294 -7.95 15.39 5.17
N ASP A 295 -7.20 16.30 4.57
CA ASP A 295 -5.77 16.46 4.76
C ASP A 295 -5.42 17.90 5.16
N LEU A 296 -4.22 18.06 5.71
CA LEU A 296 -3.62 19.36 6.01
C LEU A 296 -2.09 19.25 5.97
N GLY A 297 -1.47 20.03 5.10
CA GLY A 297 -0.03 20.21 5.01
C GLY A 297 0.41 21.66 5.16
N GLY A 298 1.65 21.87 5.58
CA GLY A 298 2.24 23.21 5.69
C GLY A 298 3.57 23.25 6.44
N PRO A 299 4.08 24.46 6.73
CA PRO A 299 5.33 24.64 7.43
C PRO A 299 5.10 24.67 8.95
N VAL A 300 5.88 23.91 9.71
CA VAL A 300 6.13 24.19 11.13
C VAL A 300 7.17 25.30 11.25
N ILE A 301 8.20 25.25 10.40
CA ILE A 301 9.23 26.28 10.21
C ILE A 301 9.45 26.42 8.71
N ARG A 302 9.15 27.60 8.14
CA ARG A 302 9.34 27.87 6.70
C ARG A 302 10.76 27.52 6.25
N GLU A 303 10.89 26.97 5.05
CA GLU A 303 12.14 26.52 4.41
C GLU A 303 12.95 25.46 5.20
N LYS A 304 12.40 24.91 6.30
CA LYS A 304 13.15 24.03 7.20
C LYS A 304 12.41 22.80 7.71
N LEU A 305 11.19 22.94 8.23
CA LEU A 305 10.42 21.85 8.82
C LEU A 305 8.97 21.92 8.37
N PHE A 306 8.52 20.86 7.72
CA PHE A 306 7.19 20.73 7.12
C PHE A 306 6.45 19.56 7.74
N PHE A 307 5.12 19.65 7.76
CA PHE A 307 4.25 18.55 8.15
C PHE A 307 3.16 18.32 7.10
N PHE A 308 2.68 17.09 7.03
CA PHE A 308 1.48 16.70 6.32
C PHE A 308 0.70 15.70 7.18
N PHE A 309 -0.62 15.83 7.23
CA PHE A 309 -1.52 14.92 7.91
C PHE A 309 -2.72 14.61 7.02
N ASP A 310 -3.18 13.37 7.06
CA ASP A 310 -4.37 12.88 6.35
C ASP A 310 -5.18 11.93 7.25
N TYR A 311 -6.49 11.96 7.08
CA TYR A 311 -7.44 11.01 7.64
C TYR A 311 -8.50 10.65 6.60
N ASP A 312 -8.74 9.35 6.42
CA ASP A 312 -9.88 8.82 5.66
C ASP A 312 -10.64 7.79 6.53
N GLY A 313 -11.95 7.95 6.61
CA GLY A 313 -12.88 7.03 7.26
C GLY A 313 -13.95 6.49 6.31
N GLN A 314 -13.99 5.17 6.12
CA GLN A 314 -15.06 4.47 5.41
C GLN A 314 -16.04 3.83 6.39
N ARG A 315 -17.35 3.95 6.11
CA ARG A 315 -18.44 3.23 6.78
C ARG A 315 -19.28 2.53 5.70
N ASN A 316 -19.05 1.23 5.53
CA ASN A 316 -19.70 0.43 4.50
C ASN A 316 -20.57 -0.67 5.14
N THR A 317 -21.82 -0.77 4.69
CA THR A 317 -22.83 -1.74 5.15
C THR A 317 -23.31 -2.53 3.94
N LEU A 318 -23.14 -3.85 4.00
CA LEU A 318 -23.47 -4.78 2.91
C LEU A 318 -24.45 -5.86 3.41
N PRO A 319 -25.33 -6.38 2.56
CA PRO A 319 -26.20 -7.49 2.92
C PRO A 319 -25.42 -8.81 2.82
N ASN A 320 -25.76 -9.78 3.68
CA ASN A 320 -25.55 -11.20 3.41
C ASN A 320 -26.93 -11.86 3.31
N LEU A 321 -27.40 -12.02 2.07
CA LEU A 321 -28.66 -12.70 1.80
C LEU A 321 -28.48 -14.20 2.04
N VAL A 322 -29.27 -14.77 2.95
CA VAL A 322 -29.31 -16.20 3.24
C VAL A 322 -30.54 -16.79 2.54
N PHE A 323 -30.35 -17.92 1.87
CA PHE A 323 -31.40 -18.70 1.23
C PHE A 323 -31.39 -20.11 1.81
N LEU A 324 -32.57 -20.59 2.18
CA LEU A 324 -32.78 -21.93 2.70
C LEU A 324 -33.50 -22.77 1.62
N PRO A 325 -32.78 -23.60 0.84
CA PRO A 325 -33.35 -24.46 -0.21
C PRO A 325 -34.11 -25.68 0.34
N VAL A 326 -34.39 -25.73 1.64
CA VAL A 326 -35.17 -26.80 2.27
C VAL A 326 -36.46 -27.01 1.50
N THR A 327 -36.61 -28.23 0.98
CA THR A 327 -37.86 -28.71 0.40
C THR A 327 -38.50 -29.63 1.44
N PRO A 328 -39.49 -29.16 2.23
CA PRO A 328 -40.09 -30.00 3.26
C PRO A 328 -40.75 -31.23 2.61
N PRO A 329 -40.49 -32.45 3.10
CA PRO A 329 -41.21 -33.63 2.65
C PRO A 329 -42.71 -33.48 2.98
N ALA A 330 -43.57 -34.09 2.15
CA ALA A 330 -45.02 -33.95 2.26
C ALA A 330 -45.59 -34.37 3.63
N THR A 331 -44.89 -35.26 4.34
CA THR A 331 -45.16 -35.65 5.73
C THR A 331 -43.83 -35.77 6.47
N PRO A 332 -43.33 -34.71 7.14
CA PRO A 332 -42.05 -34.76 7.84
C PRO A 332 -42.13 -35.63 9.10
N THR A 333 -41.04 -36.35 9.39
CA THR A 333 -40.84 -37.01 10.69
C THR A 333 -40.64 -35.97 11.80
N ALA A 334 -40.72 -36.41 13.07
CA ALA A 334 -40.39 -35.54 14.21
C ALA A 334 -38.95 -34.99 14.14
N ASN A 335 -37.98 -35.81 13.69
CA ASN A 335 -36.59 -35.38 13.51
C ASN A 335 -36.48 -34.32 12.40
N GLN A 336 -37.05 -34.58 11.22
CA GLN A 336 -37.08 -33.60 10.12
C GLN A 336 -37.77 -32.30 10.54
N GLN A 337 -38.85 -32.37 11.33
CA GLN A 337 -39.56 -31.19 11.82
C GLN A 337 -38.70 -30.36 12.81
N THR A 338 -37.96 -31.02 13.72
CA THR A 338 -36.95 -30.37 14.58
C THR A 338 -35.83 -29.72 13.74
N ALA A 339 -35.30 -30.42 12.74
CA ALA A 339 -34.27 -29.90 11.85
C ALA A 339 -34.75 -28.65 11.09
N ILE A 340 -35.89 -28.73 10.42
CA ILE A 340 -36.47 -27.63 9.66
C ILE A 340 -36.68 -26.39 10.54
N ALA A 341 -37.25 -26.57 11.75
CA ALA A 341 -37.44 -25.46 12.70
C ALA A 341 -36.10 -24.83 13.14
N TYR A 342 -35.08 -25.65 13.42
CA TYR A 342 -33.74 -25.18 13.80
C TYR A 342 -33.06 -24.36 12.68
N LEU A 343 -33.17 -24.82 11.43
CA LEU A 343 -32.60 -24.16 10.26
C LEU A 343 -33.36 -22.88 9.90
N GLN A 344 -34.70 -22.91 9.91
CA GLN A 344 -35.53 -21.73 9.65
C GLN A 344 -35.25 -20.59 10.63
N ALA A 345 -35.02 -20.91 11.91
CA ALA A 345 -34.63 -19.92 12.92
C ALA A 345 -33.24 -19.28 12.67
N ARG A 346 -32.40 -19.88 11.81
CA ARG A 346 -31.03 -19.44 11.46
C ARG A 346 -30.87 -18.95 10.03
N ALA A 347 -31.87 -19.14 9.17
CA ALA A 347 -31.89 -18.73 7.77
C ALA A 347 -32.18 -17.22 7.57
N GLY A 348 -32.20 -16.43 8.64
CA GLY A 348 -32.36 -14.98 8.56
C GLY A 348 -31.19 -14.32 7.83
N SER A 349 -31.49 -13.55 6.78
CA SER A 349 -30.49 -12.69 6.13
C SER A 349 -29.97 -11.64 7.11
N TRP A 350 -28.67 -11.40 7.09
CA TRP A 350 -27.96 -10.60 8.09
C TRP A 350 -27.05 -9.54 7.44
N ILE A 351 -26.48 -8.64 8.24
CA ILE A 351 -25.72 -7.47 7.76
C ILE A 351 -24.23 -7.66 8.01
N ARG A 352 -23.42 -7.35 6.99
CA ARG A 352 -21.97 -7.18 7.06
C ARG A 352 -21.64 -5.72 7.21
N THR A 353 -20.63 -5.40 8.02
CA THR A 353 -19.97 -4.09 7.98
C THR A 353 -18.54 -4.20 7.47
N GLN A 354 -18.03 -3.09 6.96
CA GLN A 354 -16.63 -2.87 6.61
C GLN A 354 -16.30 -1.42 7.01
N ASN A 355 -16.02 -1.22 8.30
CA ASN A 355 -15.70 0.09 8.84
C ASN A 355 -14.19 0.24 8.88
N GLN A 356 -13.66 1.31 8.30
CA GLN A 356 -12.23 1.60 8.30
C GLN A 356 -11.95 3.04 8.74
N ASN A 357 -10.80 3.22 9.40
CA ASN A 357 -10.16 4.50 9.59
C ASN A 357 -8.69 4.32 9.20
N VAL A 358 -8.17 5.16 8.31
CA VAL A 358 -6.74 5.28 8.03
C VAL A 358 -6.26 6.68 8.41
N TYR A 359 -5.02 6.75 8.86
CA TYR A 359 -4.34 7.98 9.24
C TYR A 359 -2.95 7.98 8.62
N LEU A 360 -2.49 9.14 8.18
CA LEU A 360 -1.10 9.36 7.82
C LEU A 360 -0.60 10.66 8.45
N GLY A 361 0.59 10.64 9.02
CA GLY A 361 1.31 11.82 9.45
C GLY A 361 2.74 11.76 8.93
N LYS A 362 3.20 12.82 8.28
CA LYS A 362 4.54 12.95 7.71
C LYS A 362 5.19 14.25 8.18
N ALA A 363 6.49 14.20 8.44
CA ALA A 363 7.31 15.36 8.74
C ALA A 363 8.59 15.32 7.90
N ASP A 364 8.88 16.43 7.22
CA ASP A 364 10.06 16.60 6.38
C ASP A 364 10.92 17.73 6.96
N TRP A 365 12.12 17.39 7.42
CA TRP A 365 13.00 18.28 8.19
C TRP A 365 14.38 18.40 7.54
N ARG A 366 14.68 19.59 7.05
CA ARG A 366 16.05 20.03 6.76
C ARG A 366 16.82 20.24 8.07
N LEU A 367 17.58 19.23 8.47
CA LEU A 367 18.39 19.25 9.70
C LEU A 367 19.54 20.26 9.60
N GLY A 368 20.23 20.26 8.45
CA GLY A 368 21.33 21.15 8.11
C GLY A 368 21.28 21.58 6.65
N ASN A 369 22.39 22.09 6.11
CA ASN A 369 22.40 22.50 4.70
C ASN A 369 22.33 21.32 3.74
N ASN A 370 22.79 20.14 4.15
CA ASN A 370 23.03 18.98 3.29
C ASN A 370 22.13 17.78 3.64
N GLU A 371 21.41 17.86 4.76
CA GLU A 371 20.70 16.76 5.40
C GLU A 371 19.18 17.00 5.41
N LEU A 372 18.43 16.08 4.80
CA LEU A 372 16.97 16.04 4.79
C LEU A 372 16.49 14.74 5.46
N LEU A 373 15.79 14.88 6.58
CA LEU A 373 15.14 13.80 7.32
C LEU A 373 13.64 13.80 7.01
N SER A 374 13.13 12.73 6.42
CA SER A 374 11.69 12.51 6.20
C SER A 374 11.23 11.37 7.11
N VAL A 375 10.16 11.59 7.88
CA VAL A 375 9.55 10.57 8.77
C VAL A 375 8.06 10.50 8.50
N ARG A 376 7.53 9.30 8.27
CA ARG A 376 6.10 9.01 8.08
C ARG A 376 5.63 7.97 9.10
N TYR A 377 4.51 8.24 9.74
CA TYR A 377 3.69 7.26 10.43
C TYR A 377 2.37 7.07 9.67
N ASN A 378 1.96 5.83 9.45
CA ASN A 378 0.64 5.50 8.90
C ASN A 378 -0.02 4.43 9.77
N SER A 379 -1.33 4.55 9.96
CA SER A 379 -2.12 3.67 10.83
C SER A 379 -3.42 3.30 10.14
N GLN A 380 -3.77 2.01 10.18
CA GLN A 380 -5.02 1.47 9.64
C GLN A 380 -5.77 0.75 10.75
N ARG A 381 -7.08 1.02 10.85
CA ARG A 381 -8.01 0.40 11.80
C ARG A 381 -9.25 -0.05 11.04
N PHE A 382 -9.31 -1.33 10.70
CA PHE A 382 -10.45 -1.94 10.00
C PHE A 382 -11.19 -2.91 10.93
N VAL A 383 -12.52 -2.84 10.92
CA VAL A 383 -13.44 -3.74 11.62
C VAL A 383 -14.51 -4.18 10.64
N GLY A 384 -14.46 -5.46 10.26
CA GLY A 384 -15.48 -6.10 9.43
C GLY A 384 -16.36 -7.03 10.27
N ALA A 385 -17.53 -6.58 10.72
CA ALA A 385 -18.44 -7.43 11.50
C ALA A 385 -19.26 -8.35 10.57
N GLY A 386 -19.36 -9.64 10.95
CA GLY A 386 -19.96 -10.68 10.09
C GLY A 386 -19.21 -10.88 8.77
N PHE A 387 -17.96 -10.44 8.67
CA PHE A 387 -17.27 -10.37 7.39
C PHE A 387 -16.61 -11.69 6.98
N GLU A 388 -16.20 -12.51 7.95
CA GLU A 388 -15.53 -13.79 7.71
C GLU A 388 -16.56 -14.86 7.31
N ASN A 389 -16.29 -15.61 6.24
CA ASN A 389 -17.14 -16.73 5.79
C ASN A 389 -18.62 -16.36 5.53
N GLY A 390 -18.89 -15.19 4.96
CA GLY A 390 -20.22 -14.88 4.40
C GLY A 390 -20.58 -15.78 3.21
N GLY A 391 -21.88 -15.92 2.91
CA GLY A 391 -22.37 -16.76 1.82
C GLY A 391 -23.89 -16.97 1.87
N PRO A 392 -24.50 -17.47 0.77
CA PRO A 392 -25.95 -17.65 0.68
C PRO A 392 -26.50 -18.79 1.53
N GLN A 393 -25.66 -19.76 1.92
CA GLN A 393 -26.03 -20.89 2.77
C GLN A 393 -25.42 -20.78 4.18
N ASN A 394 -24.86 -19.61 4.56
CA ASN A 394 -24.17 -19.45 5.83
C ASN A 394 -25.01 -18.62 6.80
N SER A 395 -25.38 -19.25 7.93
CA SER A 395 -26.08 -18.56 9.02
C SER A 395 -25.21 -17.48 9.69
N SER A 396 -25.83 -16.57 10.45
CA SER A 396 -25.13 -15.48 11.14
C SER A 396 -24.18 -15.96 12.26
N GLU A 397 -24.39 -17.16 12.80
CA GLU A 397 -23.47 -17.81 13.75
C GLU A 397 -22.28 -18.48 13.06
N HIS A 398 -22.41 -18.80 11.76
CA HIS A 398 -21.39 -19.40 10.90
C HIS A 398 -20.49 -18.38 10.18
N THR A 399 -20.59 -17.11 10.56
CA THR A 399 -19.65 -16.06 10.15
C THR A 399 -18.76 -15.65 11.34
N GLY A 400 -18.10 -14.51 11.26
CA GLY A 400 -17.13 -14.01 12.23
C GLY A 400 -16.73 -12.57 11.89
N ALA A 401 -16.03 -11.90 12.80
CA ALA A 401 -15.45 -10.59 12.52
C ALA A 401 -14.02 -10.71 12.00
N SER A 402 -13.58 -9.79 11.14
CA SER A 402 -12.16 -9.60 10.81
C SER A 402 -11.75 -8.21 11.27
N ASP A 403 -10.86 -8.15 12.25
CA ASP A 403 -10.33 -6.90 12.77
C ASP A 403 -8.87 -6.80 12.33
N VAL A 404 -8.51 -5.73 11.64
CA VAL A 404 -7.14 -5.50 11.14
C VAL A 404 -6.62 -4.20 11.72
N THR A 405 -5.45 -4.30 12.36
CA THR A 405 -4.75 -3.17 12.98
C THR A 405 -3.31 -3.14 12.49
N THR A 406 -3.03 -2.17 11.64
CA THR A 406 -1.73 -2.00 11.01
C THR A 406 -1.14 -0.66 11.42
N ASP A 407 0.15 -0.64 11.74
CA ASP A 407 0.92 0.55 12.07
C ASP A 407 2.27 0.46 11.35
N THR A 408 2.59 1.45 10.52
CA THR A 408 3.90 1.58 9.88
C THR A 408 4.56 2.90 10.29
N LEU A 409 5.84 2.82 10.64
CA LEU A 409 6.71 3.97 10.88
C LEU A 409 7.90 3.82 9.94
N SER A 410 8.14 4.78 9.06
CA SER A 410 9.28 4.79 8.14
C SER A 410 10.02 6.13 8.24
N GLY A 411 11.35 6.08 8.25
CA GLY A 411 12.21 7.24 8.24
C GLY A 411 13.30 7.10 7.18
N SER A 412 13.64 8.20 6.51
CA SER A 412 14.81 8.28 5.64
C SER A 412 15.60 9.55 5.92
N LEU A 413 16.93 9.44 5.90
CA LEU A 413 17.88 10.54 6.04
C LEU A 413 18.72 10.61 4.77
N THR A 414 18.46 11.61 3.94
CA THR A 414 19.28 11.94 2.77
C THR A 414 20.39 12.90 3.20
N SER A 415 21.65 12.53 2.99
CA SER A 415 22.85 13.28 3.38
C SER A 415 23.74 13.54 2.17
N THR A 416 23.86 14.80 1.77
CA THR A 416 24.78 15.23 0.69
C THR A 416 26.19 15.41 1.24
N ILE A 417 27.04 14.39 1.08
CA ILE A 417 28.39 14.37 1.63
C ILE A 417 29.36 15.19 0.76
N SER A 418 29.16 15.19 -0.56
CA SER A 418 29.82 16.10 -1.51
C SER A 418 28.96 16.28 -2.76
N SER A 419 29.37 17.17 -3.68
CA SER A 419 28.75 17.31 -5.02
C SER A 419 28.77 16.02 -5.86
N ALA A 420 29.61 15.06 -5.48
CA ALA A 420 29.80 13.78 -6.14
C ALA A 420 29.28 12.58 -5.31
N MET A 421 28.75 12.81 -4.10
CA MET A 421 28.43 11.72 -3.15
C MET A 421 27.22 12.06 -2.27
N VAL A 422 26.15 11.28 -2.41
CA VAL A 422 24.95 11.39 -1.56
C VAL A 422 24.60 10.03 -0.96
N ASN A 423 24.37 10.01 0.35
CA ASN A 423 23.89 8.85 1.10
C ASN A 423 22.40 8.99 1.41
N VAL A 424 21.66 7.88 1.45
CA VAL A 424 20.27 7.81 1.92
C VAL A 424 20.12 6.60 2.84
N ALA A 425 20.22 6.84 4.14
CA ALA A 425 19.92 5.85 5.17
C ALA A 425 18.39 5.78 5.38
N ARG A 426 17.87 4.57 5.61
CA ARG A 426 16.44 4.29 5.82
C ARG A 426 16.24 3.31 6.97
N ALA A 427 15.17 3.50 7.73
CA ALA A 427 14.71 2.55 8.72
C ALA A 427 13.18 2.54 8.73
N ALA A 428 12.57 1.36 8.78
CA ALA A 428 11.14 1.22 8.98
C ALA A 428 10.80 0.11 9.97
N TYR A 429 9.64 0.27 10.60
CA TYR A 429 9.02 -0.72 11.45
C TYR A 429 7.54 -0.83 11.10
N ALA A 430 7.09 -2.05 10.84
CA ALA A 430 5.67 -2.34 10.63
C ALA A 430 5.18 -3.32 11.68
N ARG A 431 3.97 -3.07 12.19
CA ARG A 431 3.20 -4.00 13.01
C ARG A 431 1.86 -4.21 12.32
N ASP A 432 1.58 -5.45 11.96
CA ASP A 432 0.31 -5.88 11.37
C ASP A 432 -0.30 -6.92 12.31
N ASN A 433 -1.55 -6.73 12.74
CA ASN A 433 -2.29 -7.72 13.51
C ASN A 433 -3.66 -7.91 12.87
N GLU A 434 -3.93 -9.13 12.42
CA GLU A 434 -5.13 -9.52 11.69
C GLU A 434 -5.93 -10.62 12.43
N PRO A 435 -6.43 -10.41 13.67
CA PRO A 435 -7.36 -11.36 14.27
C PRO A 435 -8.63 -11.56 13.42
N GLY A 436 -9.09 -12.81 13.35
CA GLY A 436 -10.41 -13.19 12.89
C GLY A 436 -11.16 -13.83 14.05
N LEU A 437 -12.30 -13.28 14.41
CA LEU A 437 -13.15 -13.75 15.50
C LEU A 437 -14.20 -14.73 14.97
N ALA A 438 -14.80 -15.49 15.88
CA ALA A 438 -15.87 -16.44 15.60
C ALA A 438 -17.17 -15.96 16.24
N ASN A 439 -18.30 -16.04 15.54
CA ASN A 439 -19.61 -15.72 16.12
C ASN A 439 -20.20 -16.85 16.97
N SER A 440 -19.62 -18.05 16.93
CA SER A 440 -20.08 -19.22 17.67
C SER A 440 -18.91 -20.03 18.24
N ILE A 441 -19.18 -20.74 19.34
CA ILE A 441 -18.28 -21.76 19.91
C ILE A 441 -18.69 -23.18 19.52
N ASN A 442 -19.88 -23.36 18.95
CA ASN A 442 -20.38 -24.68 18.53
C ASN A 442 -19.55 -25.22 17.35
N PRO A 443 -19.42 -26.55 17.22
CA PRO A 443 -18.84 -27.16 16.02
C PRO A 443 -19.52 -26.69 14.73
N GLU A 444 -18.80 -26.74 13.61
CA GLU A 444 -19.42 -26.53 12.29
C GLU A 444 -20.38 -27.68 11.99
N ALA A 445 -21.59 -27.36 11.50
CA ALA A 445 -22.49 -28.35 10.94
C ALA A 445 -23.01 -27.88 9.56
N THR A 446 -22.61 -28.59 8.51
CA THR A 446 -23.19 -28.48 7.17
C THR A 446 -24.38 -29.41 7.07
N VAL A 447 -25.58 -28.87 6.92
CA VAL A 447 -26.81 -29.66 6.77
C VAL A 447 -27.24 -29.66 5.30
N ARG A 448 -27.59 -30.85 4.80
CA ARG A 448 -27.97 -31.10 3.41
C ARG A 448 -29.25 -31.92 3.34
N GLU A 449 -29.96 -31.78 2.22
CA GLU A 449 -31.08 -32.64 1.82
C GLU A 449 -30.99 -32.86 0.31
N GLY A 450 -31.23 -34.09 -0.17
CA GLY A 450 -31.15 -34.40 -1.61
C GLY A 450 -29.80 -34.10 -2.29
N GLY A 451 -28.70 -34.08 -1.53
CA GLY A 451 -27.36 -33.72 -2.02
C GLY A 451 -27.08 -32.21 -2.10
N VAL A 452 -28.05 -31.34 -1.80
CA VAL A 452 -27.90 -29.88 -1.78
C VAL A 452 -27.69 -29.40 -0.35
N THR A 453 -26.77 -28.45 -0.12
CA THR A 453 -26.64 -27.80 1.19
C THR A 453 -27.84 -26.91 1.48
N ASP A 454 -28.52 -27.16 2.60
CA ASP A 454 -29.58 -26.29 3.10
C ASP A 454 -28.99 -25.09 3.83
N LEU A 455 -28.18 -25.34 4.85
CA LEU A 455 -27.55 -24.28 5.65
C LEU A 455 -26.32 -24.82 6.37
N VAL A 456 -25.34 -23.95 6.59
CA VAL A 456 -24.20 -24.18 7.47
C VAL A 456 -24.38 -23.36 8.74
N VAL A 457 -24.27 -24.05 9.88
CA VAL A 457 -24.56 -23.57 11.24
C VAL A 457 -23.40 -23.89 12.18
N GLY A 458 -23.44 -23.36 13.40
CA GLY A 458 -22.30 -23.36 14.32
C GLY A 458 -21.12 -22.54 13.78
N ARG A 459 -19.91 -22.71 14.33
CA ARG A 459 -18.73 -21.89 13.99
C ARG A 459 -18.24 -22.14 12.56
N ASN A 460 -17.55 -21.17 11.96
CA ASN A 460 -16.80 -21.39 10.73
C ASN A 460 -15.51 -22.21 10.92
N PHE A 461 -15.06 -22.85 9.84
CA PHE A 461 -13.90 -23.74 9.82
C PHE A 461 -12.55 -23.12 10.23
N PHE A 462 -12.37 -21.80 10.24
CA PHE A 462 -11.06 -21.16 10.41
C PHE A 462 -10.94 -20.15 11.55
N SER A 463 -12.04 -19.57 12.03
CA SER A 463 -12.05 -18.67 13.20
C SER A 463 -12.20 -19.49 14.50
N PRO A 464 -11.64 -19.01 15.63
CA PRO A 464 -10.80 -17.83 15.75
C PRO A 464 -9.40 -18.08 15.18
N ARG A 465 -8.87 -17.08 14.46
CA ARG A 465 -7.53 -17.09 13.86
C ARG A 465 -6.80 -15.79 14.18
N PHE A 466 -5.48 -15.76 14.01
CA PHE A 466 -4.75 -14.49 13.86
C PHE A 466 -3.52 -14.67 12.98
N THR A 467 -3.11 -13.59 12.31
CA THR A 467 -1.76 -13.41 11.78
C THR A 467 -1.23 -12.11 12.37
N ASN A 468 -0.10 -12.18 13.06
CA ASN A 468 0.60 -11.02 13.59
C ASN A 468 1.99 -10.96 12.96
N ILE A 469 2.34 -9.85 12.31
CA ILE A 469 3.63 -9.62 11.69
C ILE A 469 4.28 -8.40 12.36
N HIS A 470 5.48 -8.58 12.89
CA HIS A 470 6.33 -7.50 13.34
C HIS A 470 7.56 -7.46 12.44
N ARG A 471 7.71 -6.40 11.65
CA ARG A 471 8.81 -6.18 10.72
C ARG A 471 9.75 -5.09 11.22
N GLY A 472 11.05 -5.34 11.15
CA GLY A 472 12.05 -4.28 11.07
C GLY A 472 12.70 -4.28 9.69
N GLU A 473 12.85 -3.11 9.09
CA GLU A 473 13.61 -2.88 7.86
C GLU A 473 14.68 -1.82 8.14
N VAL A 474 15.91 -2.05 7.67
CA VAL A 474 16.98 -1.05 7.63
C VAL A 474 17.70 -1.15 6.30
N GLY A 475 17.78 -0.02 5.60
CA GLY A 475 18.43 0.08 4.31
C GLY A 475 19.39 1.26 4.26
N ASP A 476 20.42 1.15 3.45
CA ASP A 476 21.34 2.25 3.16
C ASP A 476 21.58 2.32 1.66
N THR A 477 21.80 3.53 1.14
CA THR A 477 22.27 3.67 -0.23
C THR A 477 23.16 4.89 -0.45
N LEU A 478 24.35 4.64 -0.98
CA LEU A 478 25.31 5.61 -1.44
C LEU A 478 25.27 5.74 -2.98
N SER A 479 25.06 6.97 -3.46
CA SER A 479 25.18 7.36 -4.87
C SER A 479 26.47 8.14 -5.06
N LEU A 480 27.29 7.72 -6.02
CA LEU A 480 28.60 8.27 -6.37
C LEU A 480 28.63 8.67 -7.84
N THR A 481 29.13 9.86 -8.17
CA THR A 481 29.29 10.32 -9.55
C THR A 481 30.70 10.85 -9.79
N HIS A 482 31.37 10.33 -10.81
CA HIS A 482 32.74 10.71 -11.15
C HIS A 482 32.92 10.74 -12.67
N GLY A 483 33.09 11.94 -13.23
CA GLY A 483 33.09 12.15 -14.68
C GLY A 483 31.80 11.61 -15.30
N ARG A 484 31.95 10.78 -16.35
CA ARG A 484 30.84 10.12 -17.05
C ARG A 484 30.28 8.88 -16.35
N HIS A 485 30.73 8.56 -15.14
CA HIS A 485 30.34 7.34 -14.42
C HIS A 485 29.48 7.66 -13.19
N ALA A 486 28.27 7.11 -13.16
CA ALA A 486 27.44 7.05 -11.96
C ALA A 486 27.47 5.63 -11.39
N ILE A 487 27.89 5.50 -10.14
CA ILE A 487 27.95 4.23 -9.38
C ILE A 487 27.02 4.37 -8.18
N LYS A 488 26.14 3.40 -7.98
CA LYS A 488 25.15 3.40 -6.90
C LYS A 488 25.35 2.12 -6.09
N THR A 489 25.48 2.20 -4.77
CA THR A 489 25.71 1.05 -3.91
C THR A 489 24.90 1.11 -2.62
N GLY A 490 24.50 -0.02 -2.04
CA GLY A 490 23.66 -0.05 -0.84
C GLY A 490 23.45 -1.45 -0.31
N MET A 491 22.53 -1.54 0.67
CA MET A 491 22.04 -2.77 1.27
C MET A 491 20.62 -2.53 1.79
N ASN A 492 19.78 -3.58 1.82
CA ASN A 492 18.53 -3.58 2.57
C ASN A 492 18.43 -4.87 3.38
N ILE A 493 18.11 -4.76 4.67
CA ILE A 493 17.89 -5.89 5.58
C ILE A 493 16.49 -5.77 6.16
N LEU A 494 15.69 -6.80 5.91
CA LEU A 494 14.31 -6.89 6.35
C LEU A 494 14.16 -8.15 7.21
N VAL A 495 13.66 -7.98 8.43
CA VAL A 495 13.55 -9.03 9.46
C VAL A 495 12.11 -9.10 9.95
N ASP A 496 11.43 -10.19 9.58
CA ASP A 496 10.06 -10.47 10.00
C ASP A 496 9.99 -11.44 11.18
N LYS A 497 9.08 -11.13 12.11
CA LYS A 497 8.61 -12.02 13.15
C LYS A 497 7.14 -12.25 12.95
N ILE A 498 6.81 -13.42 12.42
CA ILE A 498 5.44 -13.83 12.09
C ILE A 498 4.95 -14.81 13.14
N ALA A 499 3.79 -14.52 13.73
CA ALA A 499 3.03 -15.45 14.54
C ALA A 499 1.67 -15.67 13.86
N ASN A 500 1.39 -16.91 13.46
CA ASN A 500 0.12 -17.29 12.86
C ASN A 500 -0.56 -18.38 13.69
N PHE A 501 -1.88 -18.28 13.80
CA PHE A 501 -2.75 -19.28 14.39
C PHE A 501 -3.96 -19.45 13.48
N PHE A 502 -4.09 -20.64 12.89
CA PHE A 502 -5.15 -20.99 11.95
C PHE A 502 -5.69 -22.40 12.29
N PRO A 503 -6.55 -22.51 13.31
CA PRO A 503 -7.00 -23.79 13.86
C PRO A 503 -8.14 -24.41 13.01
N GLY A 504 -7.79 -24.82 11.78
CA GLY A 504 -8.72 -25.44 10.83
C GLY A 504 -9.52 -26.59 11.46
N ASN A 505 -10.84 -26.52 11.41
CA ASN A 505 -11.78 -27.55 11.93
C ASN A 505 -11.58 -27.93 13.42
N PHE A 506 -10.90 -27.11 14.23
CA PHE A 506 -10.44 -27.52 15.57
C PHE A 506 -11.54 -27.88 16.58
N SER A 507 -12.78 -27.42 16.39
CA SER A 507 -13.92 -27.82 17.23
C SER A 507 -14.82 -28.88 16.59
N GLY A 508 -14.33 -29.54 15.54
CA GLY A 508 -15.11 -30.47 14.71
C GLY A 508 -15.86 -29.76 13.60
N ALA A 509 -16.01 -30.48 12.49
CA ALA A 509 -16.89 -30.14 11.38
C ALA A 509 -17.71 -31.39 11.03
N TYR A 510 -19.03 -31.24 11.01
CA TYR A 510 -19.99 -32.31 10.81
C TYR A 510 -20.77 -32.06 9.53
N VAL A 511 -20.96 -33.12 8.73
CA VAL A 511 -21.82 -33.07 7.53
C VAL A 511 -22.98 -34.01 7.74
N PHE A 512 -24.20 -33.46 7.71
CA PHE A 512 -25.44 -34.22 7.77
C PHE A 512 -26.04 -34.26 6.38
N ASN A 513 -26.12 -35.46 5.77
CA ASN A 513 -26.62 -35.64 4.41
C ASN A 513 -28.16 -35.71 4.32
N SER A 514 -28.87 -35.58 5.45
CA SER A 514 -30.32 -35.44 5.51
C SER A 514 -30.79 -34.64 6.73
N LEU A 515 -31.98 -34.03 6.61
CA LEU A 515 -32.72 -33.40 7.70
C LEU A 515 -33.08 -34.41 8.81
N GLU A 516 -33.29 -35.68 8.45
CA GLU A 516 -33.53 -36.77 9.41
C GLU A 516 -32.31 -36.98 10.33
N GLY A 517 -31.11 -37.10 9.76
CA GLY A 517 -29.88 -37.27 10.52
C GLY A 517 -29.55 -36.06 11.39
N PHE A 518 -29.73 -34.84 10.86
CA PHE A 518 -29.52 -33.63 11.65
C PHE A 518 -30.53 -33.51 12.80
N GLY A 519 -31.81 -33.79 12.55
CA GLY A 519 -32.87 -33.78 13.56
C GLY A 519 -32.66 -34.82 14.67
N CYS A 520 -32.26 -36.04 14.30
CA CYS A 520 -31.85 -37.08 15.23
C CYS A 520 -30.72 -36.60 16.15
N ASN A 521 -29.73 -35.89 15.60
CA ASN A 521 -28.59 -35.38 16.38
C ASN A 521 -29.02 -34.29 17.37
N LEU A 522 -29.86 -33.34 16.93
CA LEU A 522 -30.47 -32.32 17.80
C LEU A 522 -31.30 -32.93 18.94
N ASN A 523 -31.96 -34.07 18.68
CA ASN A 523 -32.72 -34.84 19.67
C ASN A 523 -31.83 -35.78 20.54
N GLY A 524 -30.50 -35.71 20.43
CA GLY A 524 -29.55 -36.40 21.29
C GLY A 524 -29.13 -37.82 20.86
N GLY A 525 -29.49 -38.27 19.66
CA GLY A 525 -29.17 -39.63 19.18
C GLY A 525 -27.68 -39.91 18.87
N GLY A 526 -26.82 -38.88 18.92
CA GLY A 526 -25.36 -39.03 18.85
C GLY A 526 -24.86 -39.63 17.53
N ALA A 527 -23.99 -40.66 17.62
CA ALA A 527 -23.33 -41.27 16.47
C ALA A 527 -24.30 -42.02 15.54
N ALA A 528 -25.42 -42.53 16.05
CA ALA A 528 -26.43 -43.24 15.26
C ALA A 528 -27.15 -42.34 14.23
N CYS A 529 -27.00 -41.01 14.35
CA CYS A 529 -27.63 -40.05 13.46
C CYS A 529 -26.85 -39.75 12.18
N PHE A 530 -25.62 -40.28 12.05
CA PHE A 530 -24.78 -40.11 10.86
C PHE A 530 -24.95 -41.24 9.82
N THR A 531 -25.71 -42.29 10.12
CA THR A 531 -25.93 -43.42 9.22
C THR A 531 -27.02 -43.09 8.18
N GLY A 532 -26.59 -42.58 7.02
CA GLY A 532 -27.39 -42.53 5.79
C GLY A 532 -27.08 -43.71 4.86
N PRO A 533 -27.86 -43.93 3.79
CA PRO A 533 -27.67 -45.05 2.85
C PRO A 533 -26.33 -45.03 2.10
N ASP A 534 -25.65 -43.88 2.03
CA ASP A 534 -24.34 -43.71 1.37
C ASP A 534 -23.14 -43.74 2.36
N ALA A 535 -23.33 -44.29 3.56
CA ALA A 535 -22.26 -44.44 4.56
C ALA A 535 -21.45 -45.73 4.34
N SER A 536 -20.60 -45.74 3.30
CA SER A 536 -19.60 -46.79 3.01
C SER A 536 -18.24 -46.20 2.66
#